data_AF-A0A7Y5R9X0-F1
#
_entry.id   AF-A0A7Y5R9X0-F1
#
_cell.length_a   1.000
_cell.length_b   1.000
_cell.length_c   1.000
_cell.angle_alpha   90.00
_cell.angle_beta   90.00
_cell.angle_gamma   90.00
#
_symmetry.space_group_name_H-M   'P 1'
#
loop_
_entity.id
_entity.type
_entity.pdbx_description
1 polymer ?
#
loop_
_entity_poly.entity_id
_entity_poly.type
_entity_poly.pdbx_seq_one_letter_code
_entity_poly.pdbx_strand_id
1 'polypeptide(L)'
;MKKSLSKTKRKWLDAASWALLIESYRSSELSVKDFCASQGVSAASYYRWQNRLKEDKQADSKLFSAIEIQSKGNGGIVVELPGGVVLRFEALPPVEYVRSLSLTFSGAEI
;
A
#
# COMPACT_ATOMS: atom_id res chain seq x y z
N MET A 1 -45.28 31.43 -0.76
CA MET A 1 -45.52 30.96 0.63
C MET A 1 -45.38 29.44 0.59
N LYS A 2 -44.49 28.71 1.30
CA LYS A 2 -43.64 28.94 2.47
C LYS A 2 -42.42 27.98 2.39
N LYS A 3 -41.27 28.50 2.80
CA LYS A 3 -39.94 27.93 3.13
C LYS A 3 -39.85 26.41 3.35
N SER A 4 -38.79 25.80 2.82
CA SER A 4 -38.05 24.74 3.53
C SER A 4 -36.55 25.05 3.48
N LEU A 5 -36.11 25.83 4.45
CA LEU A 5 -34.72 26.01 4.82
C LEU A 5 -34.38 24.86 5.78
N SER A 6 -33.87 23.75 5.29
CA SER A 6 -33.34 22.69 6.15
C SER A 6 -32.00 23.16 6.72
N LYS A 7 -32.08 23.75 7.92
CA LYS A 7 -30.97 23.91 8.87
C LYS A 7 -30.28 22.56 9.07
N THR A 8 -29.10 22.38 8.50
CA THR A 8 -28.22 21.28 8.90
C THR A 8 -27.02 21.89 9.62
N LYS A 9 -26.85 21.49 10.88
CA LYS A 9 -25.77 21.91 11.79
C LYS A 9 -24.45 21.95 11.02
N ARG A 10 -23.71 23.05 11.14
CA ARG A 10 -22.32 23.16 10.65
C ARG A 10 -21.43 22.19 11.44
N LYS A 11 -21.51 20.90 11.15
CA LYS A 11 -20.40 19.97 11.36
C LYS A 11 -19.36 20.42 10.34
N TRP A 12 -18.21 20.87 10.83
CA TRP A 12 -17.07 21.11 9.98
C TRP A 12 -16.79 19.80 9.25
N LEU A 13 -17.05 19.76 7.93
CA LEU A 13 -16.74 18.60 7.13
C LEU A 13 -15.21 18.44 7.19
N ASP A 14 -14.79 17.33 7.77
CA ASP A 14 -13.37 16.99 7.87
C ASP A 14 -12.81 16.65 6.48
N ALA A 15 -11.48 16.62 6.34
CA ALA A 15 -10.80 16.35 5.08
C ALA A 15 -11.26 15.03 4.44
N ALA A 16 -11.47 13.99 5.26
CA ALA A 16 -11.98 12.69 4.82
C ALA A 16 -13.42 12.78 4.27
N SER A 17 -14.28 13.61 4.87
CA SER A 17 -15.65 13.82 4.39
C SER A 17 -15.67 14.52 3.03
N TRP A 18 -14.78 15.50 2.83
CA TRP A 18 -14.61 16.15 1.53
C TRP A 18 -14.05 15.22 0.46
N ALA A 19 -13.12 14.34 0.81
CA ALA A 19 -12.58 13.35 -0.12
C ALA A 19 -13.67 12.40 -0.64
N LEU A 20 -14.52 11.88 0.27
CA LEU A 20 -15.66 11.04 -0.10
C LEU A 20 -16.67 11.79 -0.96
N LEU A 21 -16.96 13.05 -0.62
CA LEU A 21 -17.89 13.89 -1.37
C LEU A 21 -17.38 14.16 -2.80
N ILE A 22 -16.09 14.43 -2.96
CA ILE A 22 -15.46 14.61 -4.28
C ILE A 22 -15.43 13.30 -5.09
N GLU A 23 -15.21 12.15 -4.44
CA GLU A 23 -15.26 10.86 -5.14
C GLU A 23 -16.69 10.49 -5.56
N SER A 24 -17.68 10.80 -4.72
CA SER A 24 -19.09 10.65 -5.08
C SER A 24 -19.49 11.58 -6.24
N TYR A 25 -18.93 12.80 -6.30
CA TYR A 25 -19.09 13.68 -7.45
C TYR A 25 -18.50 13.07 -8.72
N ARG A 26 -17.33 12.45 -8.65
CA ARG A 26 -16.69 11.80 -9.80
C ARG A 26 -17.56 10.69 -10.39
N SER A 27 -18.30 9.99 -9.53
CA SER A 27 -19.27 8.97 -9.92
C SER A 27 -20.61 9.56 -10.37
N SER A 28 -20.83 10.85 -10.14
CA SER A 28 -22.04 11.58 -10.53
C SER A 28 -21.82 12.22 -11.89
N GLU A 29 -22.64 11.88 -12.90
CA GLU A 29 -22.61 12.56 -14.22
C GLU A 29 -23.22 13.98 -14.19
N LEU A 30 -23.28 14.60 -13.00
CA LEU A 30 -23.87 15.91 -12.77
C LEU A 30 -22.82 17.02 -12.92
N SER A 31 -23.26 18.24 -13.19
CA SER A 31 -22.40 19.41 -13.11
C SER A 31 -22.03 19.70 -11.65
N VAL A 32 -20.82 20.21 -11.40
CA VAL A 32 -20.34 20.60 -10.05
C VAL A 32 -21.36 21.50 -9.36
N LYS A 33 -22.00 22.41 -10.11
CA LYS A 33 -23.01 23.34 -9.55
C LYS A 33 -24.24 22.61 -9.03
N ASP A 34 -24.80 21.69 -9.82
CA ASP A 34 -26.02 20.96 -9.47
C ASP A 34 -25.77 19.99 -8.33
N PHE A 35 -24.61 19.32 -8.35
CA PHE A 35 -24.19 18.44 -7.28
C PHE A 35 -23.94 19.21 -5.97
N CYS A 36 -23.25 20.35 -6.03
CA CYS A 36 -23.03 21.21 -4.86
C CYS A 36 -24.35 21.73 -4.28
N ALA A 37 -25.31 22.10 -5.15
CA ALA A 37 -26.65 22.51 -4.73
C ALA A 37 -27.41 21.37 -4.05
N SER A 38 -27.36 20.15 -4.61
CA SER A 38 -27.97 18.95 -4.01
C SER A 38 -27.38 18.57 -2.65
N GLN A 39 -26.07 18.77 -2.46
CA GLN A 39 -25.35 18.45 -1.23
C GLN A 39 -25.35 19.62 -0.22
N GLY A 40 -25.89 20.78 -0.57
CA GLY A 40 -25.92 21.96 0.29
C GLY A 40 -24.54 22.58 0.55
N VAL A 41 -23.58 22.35 -0.36
CA VAL A 41 -22.22 22.89 -0.29
C VAL A 41 -22.01 23.98 -1.33
N SER A 42 -21.07 24.89 -1.08
CA SER A 42 -20.73 25.93 -2.08
C SER A 42 -19.72 25.39 -3.09
N ALA A 43 -19.85 25.79 -4.36
CA ALA A 43 -18.87 25.46 -5.39
C ALA A 43 -17.46 25.98 -5.05
N ALA A 44 -17.36 27.15 -4.40
CA ALA A 44 -16.08 27.69 -3.94
C ALA A 44 -15.39 26.78 -2.91
N SER A 45 -16.16 26.22 -1.97
CA SER A 45 -15.64 25.23 -1.01
C SER A 45 -15.19 23.96 -1.71
N TYR A 46 -15.94 23.49 -2.70
CA TYR A 46 -15.57 22.32 -3.49
C TYR A 46 -14.21 22.47 -4.17
N TYR A 47 -14.00 23.55 -4.93
CA TYR A 47 -12.71 23.78 -5.60
C TYR A 47 -11.55 23.93 -4.62
N ARG A 48 -11.78 24.60 -3.48
CA ARG A 48 -10.76 24.76 -2.43
C ARG A 48 -10.32 23.41 -1.85
N TRP A 49 -11.26 22.54 -1.53
CA TRP A 49 -10.95 21.21 -1.00
C TRP A 49 -10.39 20.26 -2.05
N GLN A 50 -10.83 20.38 -3.30
CA GLN A 50 -10.27 19.62 -4.41
C GLN A 50 -8.78 19.92 -4.60
N ASN A 51 -8.38 21.20 -4.57
CA ASN A 51 -6.97 21.57 -4.67
C ASN A 51 -6.17 21.10 -3.45
N ARG A 52 -6.69 21.32 -2.24
CA ARG A 52 -6.02 20.89 -1.00
C ARG A 52 -5.75 19.38 -0.98
N LEU A 53 -6.72 18.55 -1.39
CA LEU A 53 -6.56 17.10 -1.42
C LEU A 53 -5.61 16.61 -2.53
N LYS A 54 -5.43 17.38 -3.61
CA LYS A 54 -4.41 17.09 -4.63
C LYS A 54 -3.01 17.38 -4.10
N GLU A 55 -2.83 18.49 -3.40
CA GLU A 55 -1.56 18.87 -2.76
C GLU A 55 -1.16 17.86 -1.69
N ASP A 56 -2.12 17.42 -0.86
CA ASP A 56 -1.88 16.43 0.20
C ASP A 56 -1.46 15.06 -0.38
N LYS A 57 -2.15 14.58 -1.42
CA LYS A 57 -1.73 13.35 -2.14
C LYS A 57 -0.34 13.48 -2.76
N GLN A 58 0.01 14.66 -3.26
CA GLN A 58 1.32 14.90 -3.86
C GLN A 58 2.43 14.94 -2.79
N ALA A 59 2.13 15.46 -1.60
CA ALA A 59 3.02 15.42 -0.45
C ALA A 59 3.25 13.99 0.04
N ASP A 60 2.18 13.20 0.22
CA ASP A 60 2.28 11.79 0.64
C ASP A 60 3.06 10.92 -0.36
N SER A 61 2.82 11.11 -1.67
CA SER A 61 3.50 10.34 -2.72
C SER A 61 5.02 10.56 -2.77
N LYS A 62 5.53 11.66 -2.19
CA LYS A 62 6.97 11.93 -2.10
C LYS A 62 7.62 11.35 -0.84
N LEU A 63 6.83 11.03 0.18
CA LEU A 63 7.33 10.58 1.49
C LEU A 63 7.53 9.06 1.56
N PHE A 64 6.77 8.29 0.77
CA PHE A 64 6.85 6.84 0.75
C PHE A 64 7.19 6.31 -0.63
N SER A 65 8.44 5.85 -0.80
CA SER A 65 8.82 5.01 -1.93
C SER A 65 8.71 3.56 -1.50
N ALA A 66 7.79 2.81 -2.14
CA ALA A 66 7.72 1.36 -1.95
C ALA A 66 9.02 0.74 -2.50
N ILE A 67 9.83 0.16 -1.63
CA ILE A 67 10.98 -0.62 -2.05
C ILE A 67 10.46 -2.00 -2.42
N GLU A 68 10.44 -2.31 -3.72
CA GLU A 68 10.22 -3.67 -4.19
C GLU A 68 11.43 -4.52 -3.76
N ILE A 69 11.24 -5.34 -2.71
CA ILE A 69 12.22 -6.35 -2.32
C ILE A 69 12.24 -7.35 -3.47
N GLN A 70 13.23 -7.22 -4.35
CA GLN A 70 13.51 -8.21 -5.37
C GLN A 70 13.97 -9.49 -4.66
N SER A 71 13.00 -10.34 -4.28
CA SER A 71 13.27 -11.71 -3.94
C SER A 71 13.66 -12.41 -5.24
N LYS A 72 14.93 -12.20 -5.63
CA LYS A 72 15.58 -13.01 -6.64
C LYS A 72 15.70 -14.38 -5.98
N GLY A 73 14.65 -15.17 -6.12
CA GLY A 73 14.59 -16.56 -5.67
C GLY A 73 15.58 -17.39 -6.47
N ASN A 74 16.88 -17.16 -6.25
CA ASN A 74 17.85 -18.21 -6.44
C ASN A 74 17.56 -19.19 -5.32
N GLY A 75 17.08 -20.38 -5.68
CA GLY A 75 16.73 -21.48 -4.78
C GLY A 75 17.96 -21.98 -4.05
N GLY A 76 18.48 -21.14 -3.17
CA GLY A 76 19.62 -21.41 -2.35
C GLY A 76 19.23 -22.39 -1.26
N ILE A 77 20.01 -23.43 -1.11
CA ILE A 77 19.80 -24.44 -0.09
C ILE A 77 20.74 -24.14 1.07
N VAL A 78 20.22 -24.32 2.27
CA VAL A 78 21.01 -24.25 3.50
C VAL A 78 21.19 -25.68 4.02
N VAL A 79 22.43 -26.06 4.28
CA VAL A 79 22.80 -27.35 4.85
C VAL A 79 23.38 -27.11 6.23
N GLU A 80 22.74 -27.68 7.25
CA GLU A 80 23.21 -27.64 8.64
C GLU A 80 23.93 -28.96 8.95
N LEU A 81 25.17 -28.86 9.42
CA LEU A 81 26.04 -29.99 9.74
C LEU A 81 26.18 -30.15 11.27
N PRO A 82 26.52 -31.37 11.74
CA PRO A 82 26.87 -31.61 13.14
C PRO A 82 27.98 -30.66 13.60
N GLY A 83 27.86 -30.14 14.81
CA GLY A 83 28.81 -29.13 15.34
C GLY A 83 28.45 -27.68 15.01
N GLY A 84 27.27 -27.43 14.43
CA GLY A 84 26.74 -26.07 14.23
C GLY A 84 27.30 -25.35 13.00
N VAL A 85 27.95 -26.08 12.10
CA VAL A 85 28.42 -25.53 10.83
C VAL A 85 27.24 -25.40 9.87
N VAL A 86 27.07 -24.21 9.28
CA VAL A 86 25.99 -23.91 8.34
C VAL A 86 26.58 -23.52 6.99
N LEU A 87 26.25 -24.28 5.95
CA LEU A 87 26.64 -24.00 4.57
C LEU A 87 25.46 -23.41 3.81
N ARG A 88 25.67 -22.28 3.12
CA ARG A 88 24.67 -21.64 2.27
C ARG A 88 25.11 -21.71 0.82
N PHE A 89 24.27 -22.28 -0.02
CA PHE A 89 24.51 -22.36 -1.45
C PHE A 89 23.57 -21.40 -2.17
N GLU A 90 24.07 -20.67 -3.18
CA GLU A 90 23.23 -19.78 -4.00
C GLU A 90 22.44 -20.54 -5.08
N ALA A 91 22.77 -21.81 -5.30
CA ALA A 91 22.10 -22.74 -6.21
C ALA A 91 22.18 -24.17 -5.65
N LEU A 92 21.39 -25.10 -6.19
CA LEU A 92 21.42 -26.51 -5.78
C LEU A 92 22.82 -27.11 -5.98
N PRO A 93 23.53 -27.52 -4.90
CA PRO A 93 24.84 -28.15 -5.04
C PRO A 93 24.70 -29.51 -5.74
N PRO A 94 25.72 -29.97 -6.49
CA PRO A 94 25.72 -31.30 -7.08
C PRO A 94 25.52 -32.39 -6.02
N VAL A 95 24.74 -33.42 -6.34
CA VAL A 95 24.39 -34.49 -5.39
C VAL A 95 25.61 -35.22 -4.81
N GLU A 96 26.69 -35.35 -5.57
CA GLU A 96 27.94 -35.97 -5.12
C GLU A 96 28.62 -35.15 -4.01
N TYR A 97 28.47 -33.82 -4.03
CA TYR A 97 29.01 -32.95 -2.99
C TYR A 97 28.19 -33.08 -1.69
N VAL A 98 26.87 -33.21 -1.80
CA VAL A 98 26.01 -33.48 -0.63
C VAL A 98 26.31 -34.87 -0.07
N ARG A 99 26.56 -35.86 -0.92
CA ARG A 99 26.97 -37.21 -0.52
C ARG A 99 28.32 -37.21 0.21
N SER A 100 29.32 -36.46 -0.26
CA SER A 100 30.62 -36.38 0.42
C SER A 100 30.52 -35.67 1.77
N LEU A 101 29.72 -34.60 1.88
CA LEU A 101 29.41 -33.96 3.16
C LEU A 101 28.72 -34.94 4.11
N SER A 102 27.73 -35.69 3.63
CA SER A 102 27.07 -36.71 4.44
C SER A 102 28.07 -37.75 4.93
N LEU A 103 28.93 -38.31 4.07
CA LEU A 103 29.92 -39.31 4.48
C LEU A 103 30.95 -38.77 5.48
N THR A 104 31.42 -37.54 5.28
CA THR A 104 32.46 -36.92 6.12
C THR A 104 31.94 -36.57 7.51
N PHE A 105 30.68 -36.14 7.61
CA PHE A 105 30.08 -35.67 8.86
C PHE A 105 29.11 -36.66 9.51
N SER A 106 28.78 -37.79 8.86
CA SER A 106 27.92 -38.85 9.41
C SER A 106 28.62 -39.77 10.42
N GLY A 107 29.90 -39.51 10.76
CA GLY A 107 30.60 -40.30 11.78
C GLY A 107 30.78 -41.78 11.42
N ALA A 108 31.00 -42.08 10.14
CA ALA A 108 31.51 -43.39 9.74
C ALA A 108 33.03 -43.43 9.99
N GLU A 109 33.42 -43.52 11.26
CA GLU A 109 34.76 -43.97 11.64
C GLU A 109 34.91 -45.45 11.23
N ILE A 110 35.95 -45.75 10.44
CA ILE A 110 36.57 -47.10 10.38
C ILE A 110 37.83 -47.01 11.22
#